data_AF-G4Z9X1-F1
#
_entry.id   AF-G4Z9X1-F1
#
_cell.length_a   1.000
_cell.length_b   1.000
_cell.length_c   1.000
_cell.angle_alpha   90.00
_cell.angle_beta   90.00
_cell.angle_gamma   90.00
#
_symmetry.space_group_name_H-M   'P 1'
#
loop_
_entity.id
_entity.type
_entity.pdbx_description
1 polymer ?
#
loop_
_entity_poly.entity_id
_entity_poly.type
_entity_poly.pdbx_seq_one_letter_code
_entity_poly.pdbx_strand_id
1 'polypeptide(L)'
;MLRMREQVAALERRQSLLFALHMARQANAAHLVADKVRAYYASFSRGYDPTRSNAAETESLLRCMMLPDVQSPAFRDLDTFLVQWANYSRYHAEIALHCEQIEPLEGDEPGTYTVECVGRSTLRISRDTIKHFFQPLLADEEMVQRLVGKTYDFPFVSRFHFNSTGRVYRMEPRAELASGLFDLVVDPFSTVRMLGASKLTDDGCLHAYQEAGSTPQMRSPTVEAL
;
A
#
# COMPACT_ATOMS: atom_id res chain seq x y z
N MET A 1 27.35 52.64 15.96
CA MET A 1 27.79 52.02 14.69
C MET A 1 28.48 50.68 14.90
N LEU A 2 29.61 50.59 15.62
CA LEU A 2 30.35 49.32 15.81
C LEU A 2 29.52 48.21 16.49
N ARG A 3 28.88 48.53 17.63
CA ARG A 3 28.01 47.61 18.39
C ARG A 3 26.83 47.05 17.59
N MET A 4 26.28 47.85 16.68
CA MET A 4 25.17 47.43 15.81
C MET A 4 25.68 46.46 14.72
N ARG A 5 26.87 46.69 14.18
CA ARG A 5 27.50 45.75 13.22
C ARG A 5 27.83 44.41 13.85
N GLU A 6 28.33 44.40 15.08
CA GLU A 6 28.57 43.17 15.85
C GLU A 6 27.28 42.40 16.14
N GLN A 7 26.20 43.12 16.47
CA GLN A 7 24.88 42.52 16.69
C GLN A 7 24.30 41.91 15.39
N VAL A 8 24.40 42.61 14.26
CA VAL A 8 23.97 42.09 12.95
C VAL A 8 24.75 40.83 12.60
N ALA A 9 26.08 40.84 12.70
CA ALA A 9 26.91 39.67 12.42
C ALA A 9 26.60 38.48 13.35
N ALA A 10 26.25 38.73 14.63
CA ALA A 10 25.83 37.68 15.55
C ALA A 10 24.47 37.09 15.18
N LEU A 11 23.51 37.92 14.76
CA LEU A 11 22.18 37.48 14.32
C LEU A 11 22.26 36.68 13.02
N GLU A 12 23.05 37.12 12.04
CA GLU A 12 23.28 36.40 10.78
C GLU A 12 23.86 35.01 11.04
N ARG A 13 24.90 34.91 11.90
CA ARG A 13 25.45 33.60 12.31
C ARG A 13 24.40 32.69 12.95
N ARG A 14 23.55 33.25 13.83
CA ARG A 14 22.48 32.49 14.48
C ARG A 14 21.44 32.01 13.46
N GLN A 15 21.07 32.86 12.51
CA GLN A 15 20.13 32.52 11.45
C GLN A 15 20.69 31.40 10.56
N SER A 16 21.95 31.51 10.13
CA SER A 16 22.61 30.46 9.34
C SER A 16 22.67 29.12 10.09
N LEU A 17 22.97 29.13 11.39
CA LEU A 17 23.00 27.91 12.21
C LEU A 17 21.60 27.29 12.34
N LEU A 18 20.58 28.10 12.61
CA LEU A 18 19.19 27.62 12.73
C LEU A 18 18.69 27.02 11.40
N PHE A 19 19.03 27.67 10.28
CA PHE A 19 18.70 27.15 8.95
C PHE A 19 19.38 25.81 8.69
N ALA A 20 20.68 25.69 8.97
CA ALA A 20 21.41 24.42 8.80
C ALA A 20 20.84 23.30 9.69
N LEU A 21 20.52 23.59 10.96
CA LEU A 21 19.89 22.63 11.87
C LEU A 21 18.50 22.19 11.40
N HIS A 22 17.72 23.11 10.85
CA HIS A 22 16.41 22.80 10.29
C HIS A 22 16.53 21.87 9.08
N MET A 23 17.40 22.20 8.13
CA MET A 23 17.68 21.37 6.95
C MET A 23 18.14 19.96 7.34
N ALA A 24 19.08 19.84 8.28
CA ALA A 24 19.55 18.54 8.76
C ALA A 24 18.45 17.72 9.42
N ARG A 25 17.59 18.36 10.24
CA ARG A 25 16.44 17.68 10.86
C ARG A 25 15.46 17.14 9.83
N GLN A 26 15.12 17.95 8.82
CA GLN A 26 14.20 17.57 7.76
C GLN A 26 14.76 16.42 6.94
N ALA A 27 16.04 16.48 6.55
CA ALA A 27 16.71 15.41 5.81
C ALA A 27 16.76 14.10 6.61
N ASN A 28 17.08 14.16 7.91
CA ASN A 28 17.11 12.99 8.78
C ASN A 28 15.72 12.37 8.96
N ALA A 29 14.69 13.18 9.14
CA ALA A 29 13.32 12.69 9.28
C ALA A 29 12.82 12.04 7.98
N ALA A 30 13.13 12.64 6.82
CA ALA A 30 12.84 12.08 5.50
C ALA A 30 13.51 10.69 5.29
N HIS A 31 14.78 10.55 5.68
CA HIS A 31 15.47 9.26 5.63
C HIS A 31 14.83 8.23 6.57
N LEU A 32 14.49 8.61 7.79
CA LEU A 32 13.87 7.71 8.77
C LEU A 32 12.53 7.15 8.27
N VAL A 33 11.69 7.97 7.64
CA VAL A 33 10.42 7.49 7.09
C VAL A 33 10.63 6.59 5.88
N ALA A 34 11.63 6.86 5.03
CA ALA A 34 11.99 5.96 3.93
C ALA A 34 12.52 4.61 4.43
N ASP A 35 13.26 4.59 5.53
CA ASP A 35 13.70 3.34 6.17
C ASP A 35 12.52 2.53 6.74
N LYS A 36 11.47 3.19 7.25
CA LYS A 36 10.23 2.51 7.64
C LYS A 36 9.55 1.84 6.44
N VAL A 37 9.49 2.53 5.29
CA VAL A 37 8.93 1.96 4.05
C VAL A 37 9.77 0.78 3.57
N ARG A 38 11.10 0.86 3.63
CA ARG A 38 12.00 -0.27 3.35
C ARG A 38 11.72 -1.47 4.26
N ALA A 39 11.59 -1.24 5.57
CA ALA A 39 11.29 -2.30 6.54
C ALA A 39 9.91 -2.95 6.30
N TYR A 40 8.91 -2.14 5.93
CA TYR A 40 7.58 -2.62 5.53
C TYR A 40 7.70 -3.60 4.35
N TYR A 41 8.33 -3.20 3.24
CA TYR A 41 8.44 -4.08 2.07
C TYR A 41 9.33 -5.30 2.31
N ALA A 42 10.39 -5.17 3.12
CA ALA A 42 11.19 -6.33 3.51
C ALA A 42 10.33 -7.41 4.21
N SER A 43 9.41 -6.98 5.08
CA SER A 43 8.52 -7.87 5.84
C SER A 43 7.35 -8.41 5.00
N PHE A 44 6.79 -7.59 4.11
CA PHE A 44 5.60 -7.91 3.30
C PHE A 44 5.92 -8.50 1.93
N SER A 45 7.20 -8.56 1.52
CA SER A 45 7.60 -8.95 0.16
C SER A 45 7.09 -10.31 -0.28
N ARG A 46 6.73 -11.22 0.64
CA ARG A 46 6.21 -12.56 0.33
C ARG A 46 4.74 -12.75 0.73
N GLY A 47 4.03 -11.64 0.90
CA GLY A 47 2.67 -11.63 1.46
C GLY A 47 2.67 -11.67 2.98
N TYR A 48 1.46 -11.79 3.53
CA TYR A 48 1.14 -11.83 4.95
C TYR A 48 0.18 -12.97 5.22
N ASP A 49 0.57 -13.85 6.14
CA ASP A 49 -0.25 -14.98 6.57
C ASP A 49 -0.39 -14.92 8.10
N PRO A 50 -1.59 -14.64 8.63
CA PRO A 50 -1.81 -14.47 10.07
C PRO A 50 -1.55 -15.74 10.88
N THR A 51 -1.40 -16.90 10.23
CA THR A 51 -1.12 -18.19 10.90
C THR A 51 0.37 -18.48 11.05
N ARG A 52 1.25 -17.70 10.39
CA ARG A 52 2.70 -17.89 10.46
C ARG A 52 3.31 -17.29 11.71
N SER A 53 4.46 -17.83 12.12
CA SER A 53 5.18 -17.39 13.33
C SER A 53 5.61 -15.93 13.29
N ASN A 54 5.86 -15.37 12.11
CA ASN A 54 6.25 -13.96 11.93
C ASN A 54 5.06 -12.99 11.81
N ALA A 55 3.82 -13.49 11.87
CA ALA A 55 2.62 -12.66 11.70
C ALA A 55 2.53 -11.54 12.75
N ALA A 56 2.75 -11.87 14.02
CA ALA A 56 2.66 -10.91 15.12
C ALA A 56 3.71 -9.78 14.99
N GLU A 57 4.93 -10.10 14.58
CA GLU A 57 5.99 -9.11 14.35
C GLU A 57 5.65 -8.20 13.16
N THR A 58 5.15 -8.79 12.08
CA THR A 58 4.75 -8.08 10.86
C THR A 58 3.58 -7.14 11.12
N GLU A 59 2.58 -7.60 11.87
CA GLU A 59 1.43 -6.79 12.29
C GLU A 59 1.85 -5.68 13.26
N SER A 60 2.74 -5.97 14.21
CA SER A 60 3.28 -4.97 15.14
C SER A 60 4.03 -3.87 14.38
N LEU A 61 4.87 -4.24 13.41
CA LEU A 61 5.56 -3.28 12.55
C LEU A 61 4.56 -2.35 11.84
N LEU A 62 3.51 -2.90 11.23
CA LEU A 62 2.48 -2.11 10.57
C LEU A 62 1.73 -1.19 11.53
N ARG A 63 1.32 -1.69 12.69
CA ARG A 63 0.60 -0.89 13.69
C ARG A 63 1.47 0.22 14.28
N CYS A 64 2.78 0.03 14.35
CA CYS A 64 3.74 1.08 14.70
C CYS A 64 3.95 2.08 13.56
N MET A 65 3.90 1.63 12.31
CA MET A 65 4.13 2.46 11.13
C MET A 65 2.91 3.28 10.72
N MET A 66 1.70 2.73 10.78
CA MET A 66 0.46 3.33 10.25
C MET A 66 -0.52 3.65 11.37
N LEU A 67 -1.30 4.72 11.22
CA LEU A 67 -2.44 5.01 12.09
C LEU A 67 -3.54 3.94 11.89
N PRO A 68 -4.35 3.62 12.91
CA PRO A 68 -5.46 2.68 12.76
C PRO A 68 -6.49 3.12 11.70
N ASP A 69 -6.73 4.43 11.61
CA ASP A 69 -7.64 5.12 10.70
C ASP A 69 -6.94 5.65 9.43
N VAL A 70 -5.84 5.00 9.02
CA VAL A 70 -5.11 5.35 7.80
C VAL A 70 -6.05 5.44 6.60
N GLN A 71 -5.98 6.57 5.89
CA GLN A 71 -6.83 6.84 4.74
C GLN A 71 -6.25 6.22 3.47
N SER A 72 -7.06 5.49 2.70
CA SER A 72 -6.66 5.00 1.38
C SER A 72 -7.87 4.89 0.45
N PRO A 73 -7.70 5.11 -0.86
CA PRO A 73 -8.74 4.76 -1.83
C PRO A 73 -8.97 3.23 -1.89
N ALA A 74 -7.95 2.42 -1.63
CA ALA A 74 -8.00 0.97 -1.76
C ALA A 74 -8.61 0.27 -0.53
N PHE A 75 -8.56 0.88 0.66
CA PHE A 75 -9.04 0.26 1.89
C PHE A 75 -9.47 1.31 2.91
N ARG A 76 -10.38 0.92 3.81
CA ARG A 76 -11.00 1.83 4.78
C ARG A 76 -10.11 2.16 5.98
N ASP A 77 -9.38 1.18 6.47
CA ASP A 77 -8.61 1.24 7.71
C ASP A 77 -7.51 0.16 7.71
N LEU A 78 -6.64 0.19 8.72
CA LEU A 78 -5.49 -0.72 8.81
C LEU A 78 -5.90 -2.20 8.94
N ASP A 79 -7.00 -2.49 9.63
CA ASP A 79 -7.46 -3.86 9.81
C ASP A 79 -7.99 -4.43 8.48
N THR A 80 -8.72 -3.62 7.70
CA THR A 80 -9.17 -3.97 6.35
C THR A 80 -7.98 -4.23 5.43
N PHE A 81 -6.92 -3.43 5.52
CA PHE A 81 -5.68 -3.63 4.77
C PHE A 81 -5.01 -4.97 5.11
N LEU A 82 -4.90 -5.31 6.39
CA LEU A 82 -4.36 -6.60 6.85
C LEU A 82 -5.18 -7.79 6.32
N VAL A 83 -6.51 -7.69 6.36
CA VAL A 83 -7.41 -8.71 5.79
C VAL A 83 -7.22 -8.84 4.28
N GLN A 84 -7.07 -7.73 3.56
CA GLN A 84 -6.82 -7.77 2.12
C GLN A 84 -5.50 -8.48 1.80
N TRP A 85 -4.42 -8.16 2.52
CA TRP A 85 -3.14 -8.84 2.39
C TRP A 85 -3.19 -10.33 2.75
N ALA A 86 -3.95 -10.69 3.79
CA ALA A 86 -4.18 -12.08 4.14
C ALA A 86 -4.92 -12.83 3.02
N ASN A 87 -5.93 -12.21 2.41
CA ASN A 87 -6.68 -12.81 1.29
C ASN A 87 -5.80 -13.00 0.05
N TYR A 88 -4.99 -12.00 -0.29
CA TYR A 88 -4.00 -12.11 -1.35
C TYR A 88 -3.12 -13.34 -1.11
N SER A 89 -2.50 -13.42 0.06
CA SER A 89 -1.52 -14.45 0.40
C SER A 89 -2.13 -15.84 0.54
N ARG A 90 -3.39 -15.92 0.98
CA ARG A 90 -4.14 -17.17 1.13
C ARG A 90 -4.60 -17.72 -0.21
N TYR A 91 -5.09 -16.86 -1.11
CA TYR A 91 -5.75 -17.31 -2.33
C TYR A 91 -4.82 -17.35 -3.53
N HIS A 92 -3.68 -16.65 -3.52
CA HIS A 92 -2.64 -16.84 -4.54
C HIS A 92 -1.73 -18.00 -4.15
N ALA A 93 -1.22 -18.72 -5.16
CA ALA A 93 -0.25 -19.78 -4.91
C ALA A 93 1.11 -19.21 -4.49
N GLU A 94 1.40 -17.98 -4.90
CA GLU A 94 2.62 -17.25 -4.56
C GLU A 94 2.42 -15.75 -4.73
N ILE A 95 3.09 -14.99 -3.88
CA ILE A 95 3.16 -13.54 -3.93
C ILE A 95 4.61 -13.13 -3.74
N ALA A 96 5.06 -12.22 -4.61
CA ALA A 96 6.32 -11.53 -4.46
C ALA A 96 6.14 -10.04 -4.76
N LEU A 97 6.65 -9.18 -3.88
CA LEU A 97 6.83 -7.76 -4.14
C LEU A 97 8.32 -7.46 -4.24
N HIS A 98 8.70 -6.74 -5.29
CA HIS A 98 10.04 -6.25 -5.48
C HIS A 98 10.02 -4.72 -5.52
N CYS A 99 10.72 -4.09 -4.58
CA CYS A 99 10.91 -2.64 -4.60
C CYS A 99 12.12 -2.31 -5.45
N GLU A 100 11.91 -1.46 -6.44
CA GLU A 100 12.97 -0.95 -7.32
C GLU A 100 13.53 0.36 -6.76
N GLN A 101 12.65 1.22 -6.25
CA GLN A 101 13.01 2.56 -5.77
C GLN A 101 12.15 2.93 -4.56
N ILE A 102 12.77 3.54 -3.54
CA ILE A 102 12.09 4.12 -2.37
C ILE A 102 12.73 5.47 -2.11
N GLU A 103 11.96 6.54 -2.35
CA GLU A 103 12.46 7.92 -2.29
C GLU A 103 11.54 8.81 -1.45
N PRO A 104 12.10 9.57 -0.49
CA PRO A 104 11.37 10.67 0.10
C PRO A 104 11.08 11.74 -0.96
N LEU A 105 9.84 12.19 -1.02
CA LEU A 105 9.43 13.33 -1.83
C LEU A 105 9.48 14.62 -0.99
N GLU A 106 9.62 15.76 -1.67
CA GLU A 106 9.46 17.05 -1.02
C GLU A 106 8.03 17.17 -0.47
N GLY A 107 7.92 17.47 0.82
CA GLY A 107 6.63 17.64 1.48
C GLY A 107 6.07 19.04 1.26
N ASP A 108 4.78 19.13 0.97
CA ASP A 108 4.09 20.41 0.80
C ASP A 108 3.81 21.11 2.14
N GLU A 109 3.74 20.33 3.24
CA GLU A 109 3.37 20.83 4.56
C GLU A 109 4.52 20.65 5.58
N PRO A 110 4.81 21.67 6.41
CA PRO A 110 5.81 21.55 7.46
C PRO A 110 5.51 20.41 8.44
N GLY A 111 6.47 19.50 8.59
CA GLY A 111 6.38 18.39 9.54
C GLY A 111 5.59 17.19 9.03
N THR A 112 5.13 17.19 7.78
CA THR A 112 4.70 15.97 7.09
C THR A 112 5.78 15.49 6.14
N TYR A 113 5.77 14.19 5.83
CA TYR A 113 6.74 13.59 4.93
C TYR A 113 6.04 12.64 3.99
N THR A 114 6.37 12.68 2.71
CA THR A 114 5.85 11.74 1.72
C THR A 114 6.99 10.85 1.26
N VAL A 115 6.73 9.55 1.17
CA VAL A 115 7.67 8.59 0.57
C VAL A 115 6.96 7.89 -0.57
N GLU A 116 7.59 7.87 -1.73
CA GLU A 116 7.14 7.09 -2.88
C GLU A 116 7.96 5.81 -2.99
N CYS A 117 7.28 4.70 -3.21
CA CYS A 117 7.88 3.43 -3.59
C CYS A 117 7.41 3.07 -4.99
N VAL A 118 8.36 2.71 -5.85
CA VAL A 118 8.11 2.12 -7.17
C VAL A 118 8.62 0.69 -7.15
N GLY A 119 7.86 -0.23 -7.73
CA GLY A 119 8.24 -1.64 -7.75
C GLY A 119 7.38 -2.49 -8.66
N ARG A 120 7.54 -3.80 -8.52
CA ARG A 120 6.79 -4.82 -9.25
C ARG A 120 6.18 -5.83 -8.31
N SER A 121 4.97 -6.27 -8.65
CA SER A 121 4.27 -7.34 -7.96
C SER A 121 4.13 -8.52 -8.90
N THR A 122 4.52 -9.69 -8.42
CA THR A 122 4.43 -10.96 -9.13
C THR A 122 3.50 -11.89 -8.38
N LEU A 123 2.39 -12.29 -9.00
CA LEU A 123 1.36 -13.12 -8.39
C LEU A 123 1.13 -14.40 -9.20
N ARG A 124 1.13 -15.55 -8.53
CA ARG A 124 0.85 -16.85 -9.16
C ARG A 124 -0.58 -17.29 -8.89
N ILE A 125 -1.31 -17.57 -9.97
CA ILE A 125 -2.71 -17.94 -9.94
C ILE A 125 -2.85 -19.36 -9.37
N SER A 126 -3.68 -19.50 -8.34
CA SER A 126 -4.21 -20.78 -7.88
C SER A 126 -5.68 -20.91 -8.29
N ARG A 127 -6.27 -22.09 -8.08
CA ARG A 127 -7.71 -22.26 -8.25
C ARG A 127 -8.51 -21.38 -7.27
N ASP A 128 -8.00 -21.19 -6.05
CA ASP A 128 -8.60 -20.28 -5.06
C ASP A 128 -8.48 -18.82 -5.50
N THR A 129 -7.43 -18.44 -6.26
CA THR A 129 -7.34 -17.10 -6.84
C THR A 129 -8.55 -16.85 -7.72
N ILE A 130 -8.86 -17.78 -8.62
CA ILE A 130 -9.99 -17.63 -9.54
C ILE A 130 -11.31 -17.61 -8.75
N LYS A 131 -11.46 -18.50 -7.77
CA LYS A 131 -12.66 -18.56 -6.94
C LYS A 131 -12.97 -17.25 -6.21
N HIS A 132 -11.95 -16.56 -5.69
CA HIS A 132 -12.16 -15.40 -4.83
C HIS A 132 -11.90 -14.07 -5.52
N PHE A 133 -11.12 -14.01 -6.60
CA PHE A 133 -10.77 -12.75 -7.28
C PHE A 133 -11.30 -12.66 -8.72
N PHE A 134 -11.56 -13.80 -9.37
CA PHE A 134 -12.07 -13.86 -10.73
C PHE A 134 -13.32 -14.77 -10.82
N GLN A 135 -14.20 -14.67 -9.81
CA GLN A 135 -15.29 -15.62 -9.55
C GLN A 135 -16.14 -15.95 -10.80
N PRO A 136 -16.50 -14.99 -11.68
CA PRO A 136 -17.25 -15.29 -12.90
C PRO A 136 -16.57 -16.27 -13.87
N LEU A 137 -15.24 -16.43 -13.82
CA LEU A 137 -14.52 -17.39 -14.66
C LEU A 137 -14.70 -18.84 -14.24
N LEU A 138 -15.19 -19.11 -13.02
CA LEU A 138 -15.40 -20.49 -12.54
C LEU A 138 -16.37 -21.31 -13.40
N ALA A 139 -17.22 -20.66 -14.20
CA ALA A 139 -18.13 -21.33 -15.13
C ALA A 139 -17.41 -21.89 -16.37
N ASP A 140 -16.17 -21.46 -16.63
CA ASP A 140 -15.36 -21.84 -17.79
C ASP A 140 -14.14 -22.64 -17.33
N GLU A 141 -14.34 -23.95 -17.15
CA GLU A 141 -13.30 -24.83 -16.62
C GLU A 141 -12.05 -24.89 -17.52
N GLU A 142 -12.21 -24.76 -18.84
CA GLU A 142 -11.09 -24.73 -19.77
C GLU A 142 -10.20 -23.50 -19.53
N MET A 143 -10.81 -22.33 -19.35
CA MET A 143 -10.09 -21.11 -18.99
C MET A 143 -9.44 -21.23 -17.61
N VAL A 144 -10.15 -21.81 -16.62
CA VAL A 144 -9.59 -22.06 -15.28
C VAL A 144 -8.31 -22.89 -15.36
N GLN A 145 -8.34 -24.03 -16.06
CA GLN A 145 -7.18 -24.91 -16.19
C GLN A 145 -6.00 -24.25 -16.92
N ARG A 146 -6.27 -23.37 -17.89
CA ARG A 146 -5.21 -22.61 -18.59
C ARG A 146 -4.54 -21.56 -17.70
N LEU A 147 -5.27 -21.00 -16.74
CA LEU A 147 -4.79 -19.92 -15.86
C LEU A 147 -4.09 -20.42 -14.60
N VAL A 148 -4.52 -21.55 -14.03
CA VAL A 148 -3.91 -22.10 -12.81
C VAL A 148 -2.43 -22.38 -13.03
N GLY A 149 -1.60 -21.92 -12.10
CA GLY A 149 -0.14 -22.05 -12.13
C GLY A 149 0.56 -20.96 -12.96
N LYS A 150 -0.17 -20.15 -13.72
CA LYS A 150 0.39 -19.00 -14.44
C LYS A 150 0.69 -17.85 -13.48
N THR A 151 1.64 -17.02 -13.87
CA THR A 151 2.09 -15.87 -13.09
C THR A 151 1.91 -14.61 -13.90
N TYR A 152 1.31 -13.59 -13.29
CA TYR A 152 1.24 -12.26 -13.87
C TYR A 152 2.06 -11.29 -13.02
N ASP A 153 2.70 -10.36 -13.71
CA ASP A 153 3.66 -9.43 -13.15
C ASP A 153 3.29 -8.02 -13.60
N PHE A 154 3.26 -7.07 -12.67
CA PHE A 154 2.79 -5.72 -12.96
C PHE A 154 3.51 -4.68 -12.10
N PRO A 155 3.77 -3.48 -12.64
CA PRO A 155 4.33 -2.39 -11.86
C PRO A 155 3.32 -1.85 -10.87
N PHE A 156 3.83 -1.31 -9.76
CA PHE A 156 3.05 -0.56 -8.79
C PHE A 156 3.81 0.69 -8.35
N VAL A 157 3.04 1.68 -7.91
CA VAL A 157 3.54 2.85 -7.19
C VAL A 157 2.75 2.97 -5.89
N SER A 158 3.41 3.22 -4.77
CA SER A 158 2.74 3.45 -3.49
C SER A 158 3.29 4.70 -2.83
N ARG A 159 2.41 5.64 -2.47
CA ARG A 159 2.77 6.83 -1.71
C ARG A 159 2.32 6.69 -0.27
N PHE A 160 3.25 6.92 0.65
CA PHE A 160 3.03 6.90 2.08
C PHE A 160 3.16 8.31 2.62
N HIS A 161 2.10 8.85 3.21
CA HIS A 161 2.08 10.17 3.82
C HIS A 161 2.18 10.02 5.34
N PHE A 162 3.29 10.51 5.89
CA PHE A 162 3.62 10.47 7.31
C PHE A 162 3.30 11.81 7.98
N ASN A 163 2.69 11.72 9.16
CA ASN A 163 2.48 12.89 10.01
C ASN A 163 3.76 13.26 10.78
N SER A 164 3.68 14.30 11.61
CA SER A 164 4.80 14.79 12.42
C SER A 164 5.32 13.80 13.47
N THR A 165 4.55 12.76 13.80
CA THR A 165 4.99 11.65 14.66
C THR A 165 5.68 10.53 13.89
N GLY A 166 5.81 10.66 12.56
CA GLY A 166 6.38 9.66 11.68
C GLY A 166 5.47 8.44 11.52
N ARG A 167 4.15 8.60 11.63
CA ARG A 167 3.16 7.54 11.34
C ARG A 167 2.38 7.86 10.07
N VAL A 168 2.09 6.83 9.27
CA VAL A 168 1.33 6.95 8.03
C VAL A 168 -0.13 7.25 8.37
N TYR A 169 -0.62 8.41 7.92
CA TYR A 169 -2.04 8.79 8.05
C TYR A 169 -2.80 8.61 6.74
N ARG A 170 -2.09 8.54 5.60
CA ARG A 170 -2.67 8.29 4.28
C ARG A 170 -1.73 7.43 3.43
N MET A 171 -2.29 6.48 2.69
CA MET A 171 -1.58 5.62 1.76
C MET A 171 -2.31 5.59 0.41
N GLU A 172 -1.57 5.83 -0.67
CA GLU A 172 -2.08 5.79 -2.04
C GLU A 172 -1.37 4.68 -2.82
N PRO A 173 -1.87 3.45 -2.76
CA PRO A 173 -1.40 2.41 -3.65
C PRO A 173 -1.98 2.63 -5.05
N ARG A 174 -1.17 2.35 -6.07
CA ARG A 174 -1.59 2.27 -7.47
C ARG A 174 -0.92 1.05 -8.09
N ALA A 175 -1.71 0.18 -8.69
CA ALA A 175 -1.21 -1.03 -9.34
C ALA A 175 -1.68 -1.08 -10.80
N GLU A 176 -0.78 -1.41 -11.72
CA GLU A 176 -1.16 -1.61 -13.13
C GLU A 176 -1.55 -3.06 -13.39
N LEU A 177 -2.44 -3.63 -12.57
CA LEU A 177 -2.77 -5.05 -12.67
C LEU A 177 -3.32 -5.44 -14.04
N ALA A 178 -4.04 -4.51 -14.69
CA ALA A 178 -4.58 -4.73 -16.03
C ALA A 178 -3.48 -5.05 -17.05
N SER A 179 -2.33 -4.35 -17.02
CA SER A 179 -1.22 -4.61 -17.95
C SER A 179 -0.63 -6.01 -17.73
N GLY A 180 -0.44 -6.39 -16.46
CA GLY A 180 0.02 -7.75 -16.13
C GLY A 180 -0.93 -8.85 -16.60
N LEU A 181 -2.24 -8.61 -16.60
CA LEU A 181 -3.22 -9.56 -17.15
C LEU A 181 -3.20 -9.61 -18.68
N PHE A 182 -2.99 -8.48 -19.37
CA PHE A 182 -2.79 -8.45 -20.82
C PHE A 182 -1.57 -9.27 -21.24
N ASP A 183 -0.47 -9.15 -20.52
CA ASP A 183 0.76 -9.90 -20.82
C ASP A 183 0.59 -11.40 -20.53
N LEU A 184 -0.17 -11.75 -19.48
CA LEU A 184 -0.46 -13.13 -19.12
C LEU A 184 -1.29 -13.85 -20.19
N VAL A 185 -2.33 -13.17 -20.67
CA VAL A 185 -3.33 -13.73 -21.54
C VAL A 185 -3.18 -13.08 -22.91
N VAL A 186 -2.29 -13.68 -23.70
CA VAL A 186 -1.94 -13.22 -25.07
C VAL A 186 -3.17 -13.02 -25.96
N ASP A 187 -4.28 -13.71 -25.68
CA ASP A 187 -5.56 -13.54 -26.36
C ASP A 187 -6.37 -12.35 -25.79
N PRO A 188 -6.65 -11.30 -26.59
CA PRO A 188 -7.36 -10.10 -26.13
C PRO A 188 -8.77 -10.39 -25.57
N PHE A 189 -9.49 -11.37 -26.12
CA PHE A 189 -10.84 -11.70 -25.66
C PHE A 189 -10.81 -12.33 -24.26
N SER A 190 -9.87 -13.23 -24.03
CA SER A 190 -9.66 -13.85 -22.72
C SER A 190 -9.21 -12.80 -21.68
N THR A 191 -8.43 -11.79 -22.06
CA THR A 191 -8.08 -10.67 -21.16
C THR A 191 -9.29 -9.82 -20.80
N VAL A 192 -10.12 -9.44 -21.77
CA VAL A 192 -11.37 -8.70 -21.51
C VAL A 192 -12.27 -9.49 -20.56
N ARG A 193 -12.34 -10.81 -20.72
CA ARG A 193 -13.07 -11.68 -19.80
C ARG A 193 -12.46 -11.70 -18.40
N MET A 194 -11.12 -11.77 -18.26
CA MET A 194 -10.47 -11.69 -16.95
C MET A 194 -10.73 -10.35 -16.26
N LEU A 195 -10.58 -9.24 -16.99
CA LEU A 195 -10.82 -7.90 -16.46
C LEU A 195 -12.28 -7.74 -16.03
N GLY A 196 -13.23 -8.15 -16.88
CA GLY A 196 -14.66 -8.11 -16.56
C GLY A 196 -15.08 -9.06 -15.43
N ALA A 197 -14.29 -10.10 -15.17
CA ALA A 197 -14.48 -11.03 -14.04
C ALA A 197 -13.76 -10.59 -12.76
N SER A 198 -12.98 -9.51 -12.81
CA SER A 198 -12.21 -9.00 -11.67
C SER A 198 -12.95 -7.87 -10.96
N LYS A 199 -12.63 -7.66 -9.68
CA LYS A 199 -13.00 -6.44 -8.95
C LYS A 199 -11.79 -5.52 -8.85
N LEU A 200 -11.50 -4.83 -9.94
CA LEU A 200 -10.49 -3.78 -9.98
C LEU A 200 -11.11 -2.45 -9.53
N THR A 201 -10.41 -1.75 -8.65
CA THR A 201 -10.71 -0.37 -8.28
C THR A 201 -10.06 0.62 -9.26
N ASP A 202 -10.41 1.90 -9.18
CA ASP A 202 -9.83 2.94 -10.03
C ASP A 202 -8.31 3.14 -9.79
N ASP A 203 -7.84 2.79 -8.59
CA ASP A 203 -6.41 2.71 -8.25
C ASP A 203 -5.73 1.42 -8.74
N GLY A 204 -6.46 0.55 -9.43
CA GLY A 204 -5.96 -0.67 -10.06
C GLY A 204 -5.64 -1.79 -9.08
N CYS A 205 -6.08 -1.68 -7.82
CA CYS A 205 -5.96 -2.75 -6.85
C CYS A 205 -7.07 -3.79 -7.04
N LEU A 206 -6.72 -5.06 -6.84
CA LEU A 206 -7.63 -6.18 -6.97
C LEU A 206 -8.29 -6.52 -5.61
N HIS A 207 -9.60 -6.76 -5.64
CA HIS A 207 -10.38 -7.07 -4.45
C HIS A 207 -11.01 -8.45 -4.53
N ALA A 208 -10.97 -9.18 -3.41
CA ALA A 208 -11.69 -10.43 -3.31
C ALA A 208 -13.20 -10.16 -3.35
N TYR A 209 -13.94 -11.07 -3.98
CA TYR A 209 -15.39 -11.15 -3.84
C TYR A 209 -15.71 -11.40 -2.37
N GLN A 210 -16.65 -10.63 -1.82
CA GLN A 210 -17.17 -10.90 -0.48
C GLN A 210 -17.84 -12.27 -0.51
N GLU A 211 -17.52 -13.13 0.45
CA GLU A 211 -18.27 -14.36 0.64
C GLU A 211 -19.73 -13.99 0.89
N ALA A 212 -20.65 -14.63 0.15
CA ALA A 212 -22.08 -14.45 0.33
C ALA A 212 -22.47 -14.96 1.73
N GLY A 213 -22.44 -14.07 2.72
CA GLY A 213 -22.67 -14.39 4.13
C GLY A 213 -22.23 -13.31 5.13
N SER A 214 -21.41 -12.34 4.72
CA SER A 214 -20.96 -11.26 5.62
C SER A 214 -21.59 -9.92 5.27
N THR A 215 -22.91 -9.81 5.37
CA THR A 215 -23.57 -8.50 5.38
C THR A 215 -23.26 -7.81 6.72
N PRO A 216 -22.63 -6.63 6.77
CA PRO A 216 -22.55 -5.87 8.01
C PRO A 216 -23.97 -5.49 8.40
N GLN A 217 -24.39 -5.90 9.59
CA GLN A 217 -25.68 -5.54 10.17
C GLN A 217 -25.68 -4.02 10.37
N MET A 218 -26.30 -3.28 9.45
CA MET A 218 -26.57 -1.85 9.62
C MET A 218 -27.40 -1.69 10.88
N ARG A 219 -26.81 -1.12 11.93
CA ARG A 219 -27.56 -0.64 13.09
C ARG A 219 -28.45 0.51 12.61
N SER A 220 -29.75 0.30 12.65
CA SER A 220 -30.75 1.35 12.47
C SER A 220 -30.52 2.47 13.49
N PRO A 221 -30.69 3.74 13.10
CA PRO A 221 -30.64 4.85 14.04
C PRO A 221 -31.86 4.76 14.97
N THR A 222 -31.61 4.72 16.27
CA THR A 222 -32.62 4.94 17.30
C THR A 222 -33.17 6.34 17.13
N VAL A 223 -34.44 6.43 16.76
CA VAL A 223 -35.22 7.67 16.83
C VAL A 223 -35.57 7.86 18.30
N GLU A 224 -34.83 8.73 19.00
CA GLU A 224 -35.33 9.34 20.24
C GLU A 224 -36.36 10.40 19.83
N ALA A 225 -37.63 10.09 20.10
CA ALA A 225 -38.72 11.05 20.04
C ALA A 225 -38.67 11.96 21.28
N LEU A 226 -38.95 13.24 21.01
CA LEU A 226 -39.21 14.32 21.97
C LEU A 226 -40.26 13.95 23.02
#